data_AF-A0A1I2KFS2-F1
#
_entry.id   AF-A0A1I2KFS2-F1
#
_cell.length_a   1.000
_cell.length_b   1.000
_cell.length_c   1.000
_cell.angle_alpha   90.00
_cell.angle_beta   90.00
_cell.angle_gamma   90.00
#
_symmetry.space_group_name_H-M   'P 1'
#
loop_
_entity.id
_entity.type
_entity.pdbx_description
1 polymer ?
#
loop_
_entity_poly.entity_id
_entity_poly.type
_entity_poly.pdbx_seq_one_letter_code
_entity_poly.pdbx_strand_id
1 'polypeptide(L)'
;MQEILQKVPFEPQKLLNELKTSLNLSSIYEQKVRHYTLEKHTLLVMNGFEKYFSTTELPISKNLFRLMLALHDIGKPKAFNEGNKNNQYQYTVEMINSIRNNLPFQASEIDLIIVLVGTDVLGLYMQNLISIENAKQQIIKLAQQTNLPVSAFYKLMTVYYQCDIGSYTADAGGFAYLEHIFEYQNGSKVFDFNKQRLNFSHQFETKFVELEKTLLL
;
A
#
# COMPACT_ATOMS: atom_id res chain seq x y z
N MET A 1 16.03 3.80 -13.21
CA MET A 1 14.68 3.74 -12.58
C MET A 1 13.52 4.23 -13.46
N GLN A 2 13.54 5.45 -14.04
CA GLN A 2 12.40 5.96 -14.84
C GLN A 2 11.97 5.03 -15.99
N GLU A 3 12.93 4.52 -16.75
CA GLU A 3 12.68 3.58 -17.86
C GLU A 3 11.92 2.33 -17.40
N ILE A 4 12.27 1.79 -16.23
CA ILE A 4 11.62 0.61 -15.65
C ILE A 4 10.16 0.92 -15.29
N LEU A 5 9.91 2.09 -14.69
CA LEU A 5 8.58 2.52 -14.29
C LEU A 5 7.65 2.75 -15.49
N GLN A 6 8.19 3.21 -16.63
CA GLN A 6 7.41 3.49 -17.84
C GLN A 6 7.15 2.25 -18.71
N LYS A 7 7.83 1.13 -18.43
CA LYS A 7 7.72 -0.07 -19.24
C LYS A 7 6.32 -0.69 -19.17
N VAL A 8 5.83 -1.17 -20.32
CA VAL A 8 4.56 -1.89 -20.47
C VAL A 8 4.83 -3.24 -21.18
N PRO A 9 4.47 -4.40 -20.58
CA PRO A 9 3.93 -4.52 -19.22
C PRO A 9 4.99 -4.11 -18.17
N PHE A 10 4.51 -3.54 -17.05
CA PHE A 10 5.38 -3.23 -15.92
C PHE A 10 5.72 -4.53 -15.18
N GLU A 11 6.97 -4.66 -14.74
CA GLU A 11 7.49 -5.86 -14.09
C GLU A 11 7.99 -5.49 -12.67
N PRO A 12 7.23 -5.80 -11.59
CA PRO A 12 7.60 -5.43 -10.23
C PRO A 12 9.02 -5.83 -9.81
N GLN A 13 9.48 -7.02 -10.22
CA GLN A 13 10.83 -7.50 -9.91
C GLN A 13 11.92 -6.56 -10.45
N LYS A 14 11.73 -5.94 -11.62
CA LYS A 14 12.73 -5.04 -12.20
C LYS A 14 12.87 -3.76 -11.37
N LEU A 15 11.75 -3.22 -10.86
CA LEU A 15 11.81 -2.06 -9.96
C LEU A 15 12.48 -2.43 -8.64
N LEU A 16 12.15 -3.58 -8.03
CA LEU A 16 12.82 -4.00 -6.81
C LEU A 16 14.32 -4.24 -7.00
N ASN A 17 14.72 -4.89 -8.09
CA ASN A 17 16.13 -5.09 -8.40
C ASN A 17 16.87 -3.74 -8.54
N GLU A 18 16.27 -2.77 -9.23
CA GLU A 18 16.80 -1.41 -9.34
C GLU A 18 16.92 -0.72 -7.98
N LEU A 19 15.92 -0.83 -7.11
CA LEU A 19 15.96 -0.25 -5.77
C LEU A 19 17.04 -0.91 -4.89
N LYS A 20 17.20 -2.24 -5.00
CA LYS A 20 18.25 -3.00 -4.31
C LYS A 20 19.64 -2.54 -4.71
N THR A 21 19.88 -2.30 -6.00
CA THR A 21 21.19 -1.93 -6.54
C THR A 21 21.48 -0.44 -6.45
N SER A 22 20.63 0.41 -7.04
CA SER A 22 20.86 1.86 -7.18
C SER A 22 20.73 2.61 -5.86
N LEU A 23 19.89 2.13 -4.93
CA LEU A 23 19.66 2.76 -3.63
C LEU A 23 20.20 1.93 -2.45
N ASN A 24 20.96 0.88 -2.73
CA ASN A 24 21.56 -0.01 -1.73
C ASN A 24 20.55 -0.59 -0.72
N LEU A 25 19.35 -0.95 -1.19
CA LEU A 25 18.29 -1.51 -0.34
C LEU A 25 18.33 -3.06 -0.25
N SER A 26 19.36 -3.71 -0.79
CA SER A 26 19.44 -5.19 -0.85
C SER A 26 19.29 -5.85 0.52
N SER A 27 20.05 -5.37 1.50
CA SER A 27 20.04 -5.90 2.88
C SER A 27 18.71 -5.72 3.59
N ILE A 28 17.88 -4.76 3.15
CA ILE A 28 16.55 -4.52 3.72
C ILE A 28 15.54 -5.51 3.13
N TYR A 29 15.53 -5.66 1.81
CA TYR A 29 14.60 -6.56 1.12
C TYR A 29 14.86 -8.04 1.41
N GLU A 30 16.11 -8.43 1.68
CA GLU A 30 16.48 -9.81 1.99
C GLU A 30 16.11 -10.23 3.42
N GLN A 31 15.81 -9.29 4.31
CA GLN A 31 15.46 -9.61 5.69
C GLN A 31 14.10 -10.31 5.79
N LYS A 32 14.06 -11.38 6.59
CA LYS A 32 12.85 -12.11 6.90
C LYS A 32 12.06 -11.41 8.01
N VAL A 33 10.83 -11.02 7.69
CA VAL A 33 9.83 -10.52 8.64
C VAL A 33 8.69 -11.53 8.70
N ARG A 34 8.58 -12.23 9.83
CA ARG A 34 7.58 -13.30 10.05
C ARG A 34 7.68 -14.42 8.99
N HIS A 35 6.71 -14.48 8.07
CA HIS A 35 6.54 -15.57 7.10
C HIS A 35 7.32 -15.34 5.79
N TYR A 36 7.72 -14.10 5.50
CA TYR A 36 8.33 -13.71 4.23
C TYR A 36 9.63 -12.95 4.41
N THR A 37 10.48 -12.98 3.39
CA THR A 37 11.39 -11.86 3.18
C THR A 37 10.58 -10.62 2.82
N LEU A 38 11.08 -9.43 3.15
CA LEU A 38 10.42 -8.20 2.73
C LEU A 38 10.26 -8.17 1.20
N GLU A 39 11.26 -8.61 0.44
CA GLU A 39 11.18 -8.75 -1.03
C GLU A 39 9.95 -9.55 -1.48
N LYS A 40 9.75 -10.73 -0.89
CA LYS A 40 8.64 -11.61 -1.29
C LYS A 40 7.30 -10.97 -0.98
N HIS A 41 7.14 -10.35 0.19
CA HIS A 41 5.93 -9.61 0.57
C HIS A 41 5.66 -8.48 -0.44
N THR A 42 6.64 -7.61 -0.66
CA THR A 42 6.51 -6.46 -1.55
C THR A 42 6.16 -6.88 -2.98
N LEU A 43 6.74 -7.97 -3.50
CA LEU A 43 6.36 -8.51 -4.80
C LEU A 43 4.90 -8.99 -4.85
N LEU A 44 4.40 -9.64 -3.80
CA LEU A 44 3.00 -10.07 -3.74
C LEU A 44 2.06 -8.86 -3.78
N VAL A 45 2.37 -7.81 -3.02
CA VAL A 45 1.62 -6.55 -3.00
C VAL A 45 1.61 -5.89 -4.39
N MET A 46 2.79 -5.72 -5.00
CA MET A 46 2.90 -5.07 -6.31
C MET A 46 2.27 -5.89 -7.44
N ASN A 47 2.40 -7.23 -7.42
CA ASN A 47 1.72 -8.09 -8.39
C ASN A 47 0.19 -8.06 -8.20
N GLY A 48 -0.29 -7.95 -6.96
CA GLY A 48 -1.71 -7.73 -6.67
C GLY A 48 -2.21 -6.42 -7.30
N PHE A 49 -1.44 -5.35 -7.18
CA PHE A 49 -1.73 -4.09 -7.86
C PHE A 49 -1.78 -4.26 -9.39
N GLU A 50 -0.77 -4.89 -10.00
CA GLU A 50 -0.77 -5.07 -11.46
C GLU A 50 -1.93 -5.97 -11.94
N LYS A 51 -2.29 -7.00 -11.17
CA LYS A 51 -3.38 -7.92 -11.48
C LYS A 51 -4.75 -7.23 -11.47
N TYR A 52 -5.02 -6.42 -10.45
CA TYR A 52 -6.37 -5.91 -10.19
C TYR A 52 -6.56 -4.43 -10.49
N PHE A 53 -5.50 -3.63 -10.42
CA PHE A 53 -5.59 -2.17 -10.41
C PHE A 53 -4.75 -1.49 -11.50
N SER A 54 -4.00 -2.22 -12.32
CA SER A 54 -3.17 -1.64 -13.39
C SER A 54 -3.95 -0.78 -14.41
N THR A 55 -5.23 -1.05 -14.58
CA THR A 55 -6.16 -0.29 -15.43
C THR A 55 -7.01 0.72 -14.65
N THR A 56 -6.97 0.70 -13.32
CA THR A 56 -7.71 1.65 -12.48
C THR A 56 -7.12 3.05 -12.60
N GLU A 57 -7.98 4.06 -12.72
CA GLU A 57 -7.57 5.46 -12.69
C GLU A 57 -7.22 5.85 -11.26
N LEU A 58 -5.99 6.33 -11.05
CA LEU A 58 -5.53 6.85 -9.78
C LEU A 58 -5.40 8.38 -9.84
N PRO A 59 -5.60 9.08 -8.71
CA PRO A 59 -5.38 10.53 -8.63
C PRO A 59 -3.89 10.94 -8.69
N ILE A 60 -2.98 9.97 -8.82
CA ILE A 60 -1.54 10.17 -9.05
C ILE A 60 -1.09 9.26 -10.19
N SER A 61 0.13 9.47 -10.70
CA SER A 61 0.69 8.56 -11.70
C SER A 61 0.80 7.14 -11.14
N LYS A 62 0.46 6.14 -11.96
CA LYS A 62 0.65 4.72 -11.61
C LYS A 62 2.10 4.40 -11.27
N ASN A 63 3.05 5.12 -11.87
CA ASN A 63 4.47 4.97 -11.59
C ASN A 63 4.83 5.42 -10.17
N LEU A 64 4.28 6.55 -9.71
CA LEU A 64 4.46 6.99 -8.33
C LEU A 64 3.83 5.99 -7.36
N PHE A 65 2.65 5.47 -7.68
CA PHE A 65 1.98 4.46 -6.85
C PHE A 65 2.78 3.15 -6.78
N ARG A 66 3.33 2.67 -7.90
CA ARG A 66 4.23 1.50 -7.94
C ARG A 66 5.47 1.69 -7.08
N LEU A 67 6.07 2.89 -7.10
CA LEU A 67 7.20 3.21 -6.23
C LEU A 67 6.78 3.21 -4.76
N MET A 68 5.63 3.80 -4.44
CA MET A 68 5.07 3.77 -3.07
C MET A 68 4.91 2.32 -2.58
N LEU A 69 4.29 1.45 -3.38
CA LEU A 69 4.13 0.03 -3.04
C LEU A 69 5.48 -0.68 -2.88
N ALA A 70 6.49 -0.34 -3.67
CA ALA A 70 7.82 -0.92 -3.50
C ALA A 70 8.43 -0.52 -2.15
N LEU A 71 8.21 0.72 -1.70
CA LEU A 71 8.83 1.29 -0.50
C LEU A 71 8.01 1.13 0.79
N HIS A 72 6.74 0.71 0.72
CA HIS A 72 5.76 0.85 1.81
C HIS A 72 6.18 0.25 3.17
N ASP A 73 6.97 -0.82 3.16
CA ASP A 73 7.35 -1.58 4.36
C ASP A 73 8.87 -1.60 4.60
N ILE A 74 9.66 -0.74 3.96
CA ILE A 74 11.14 -0.80 4.06
C ILE A 74 11.67 -0.57 5.48
N GLY A 75 10.91 0.09 6.36
CA GLY A 75 11.26 0.26 7.77
C GLY A 75 10.91 -0.92 8.67
N LYS A 76 10.09 -1.85 8.18
CA LYS A 76 9.56 -2.98 8.95
C LYS A 76 10.63 -3.95 9.46
N PRO A 77 11.68 -4.30 8.68
CA PRO A 77 12.77 -5.14 9.20
C PRO A 77 13.49 -4.52 10.40
N LYS A 78 13.76 -3.20 10.37
CA LYS A 78 14.39 -2.49 11.49
C LYS A 78 13.51 -2.53 12.74
N ALA A 79 12.23 -2.21 12.60
CA ALA A 79 11.27 -2.28 13.71
C ALA A 79 11.15 -3.69 14.30
N PHE A 80 11.23 -4.72 13.46
CA PHE A 80 11.22 -6.11 13.90
C PHE A 80 12.47 -6.47 14.69
N ASN A 81 13.66 -6.11 14.20
CA ASN A 81 14.94 -6.42 14.86
C ASN A 81 15.10 -5.71 16.21
N GLU A 82 14.56 -4.50 16.33
CA GLU A 82 14.59 -3.74 17.60
C GLU A 82 13.47 -4.16 18.57
N GLY A 83 12.61 -5.10 18.18
CA GLY A 83 11.54 -5.63 19.04
C GLY A 83 10.33 -4.70 19.19
N ASN A 84 10.30 -3.54 18.55
CA ASN A 84 9.18 -2.60 18.59
C ASN A 84 8.54 -2.42 17.21
N LYS A 85 7.55 -3.26 16.92
CA LYS A 85 6.82 -3.26 15.63
C LYS A 85 6.08 -1.95 15.35
N ASN A 86 5.74 -1.17 16.38
CA ASN A 86 5.00 0.08 16.21
C ASN A 86 5.85 1.16 15.52
N ASN A 87 7.18 1.04 15.54
CA ASN A 87 8.09 1.99 14.90
C ASN A 87 8.23 1.77 13.38
N GLN A 88 7.55 0.77 12.78
CA GLN A 88 7.73 0.45 11.35
C GLN A 88 7.43 1.63 10.43
N TYR A 89 6.39 2.43 10.75
CA TYR A 89 6.01 3.58 9.93
C TYR A 89 7.03 4.71 10.04
N GLN A 90 7.50 4.99 11.28
CA GLN A 90 8.56 5.96 11.51
C GLN A 90 9.82 5.59 10.70
N TYR A 91 10.27 4.34 10.79
CA TYR A 91 11.47 3.91 10.06
C TYR A 91 11.28 3.91 8.55
N THR A 92 10.08 3.58 8.06
CA THR A 92 9.77 3.67 6.62
C THR A 92 9.90 5.12 6.16
N VAL A 93 9.33 6.08 6.90
CA VAL A 93 9.43 7.51 6.60
C VAL A 93 10.88 8.01 6.66
N GLU A 94 11.65 7.64 7.69
CA GLU A 94 13.08 8.00 7.80
C GLU A 94 13.89 7.49 6.61
N MET A 95 13.63 6.25 6.19
CA MET A 95 14.35 5.61 5.08
C MET A 95 13.96 6.18 3.72
N ILE A 96 12.68 6.49 3.49
CA ILE A 96 12.27 7.17 2.26
C ILE A 96 12.91 8.56 2.20
N ASN A 97 12.95 9.29 3.32
CA ASN A 97 13.61 10.59 3.37
C ASN A 97 15.12 10.53 3.10
N SER A 98 15.81 9.47 3.52
CA SER A 98 17.25 9.34 3.28
C SER A 98 17.59 9.08 1.80
N ILE A 99 16.68 8.45 1.04
CA ILE A 99 16.87 8.14 -0.39
C ILE A 99 16.15 9.12 -1.33
N ARG A 100 15.35 10.07 -0.80
CA ARG A 100 14.41 10.88 -1.61
C ARG A 100 15.05 11.62 -2.79
N ASN A 101 16.27 12.11 -2.62
CA ASN A 101 16.98 12.87 -3.67
C ASN A 101 17.44 11.99 -4.84
N ASN A 102 17.44 10.67 -4.66
CA ASN A 102 17.78 9.69 -5.69
C ASN A 102 16.53 9.08 -6.35
N LEU A 103 15.33 9.49 -5.94
CA LEU A 103 14.07 9.03 -6.52
C LEU A 103 13.69 9.91 -7.73
N PRO A 104 13.09 9.34 -8.78
CA PRO A 104 12.84 10.05 -10.04
C PRO A 104 11.53 10.88 -10.04
N PHE A 105 11.13 11.40 -8.89
CA PHE A 105 9.86 12.11 -8.68
C PHE A 105 10.09 13.44 -7.96
N GLN A 106 9.12 14.35 -8.08
CA GLN A 106 9.19 15.65 -7.43
C GLN A 106 9.09 15.52 -5.91
N ALA A 107 9.63 16.50 -5.18
CA ALA A 107 9.59 16.50 -3.72
C ALA A 107 8.16 16.35 -3.17
N SER A 108 7.18 17.05 -3.76
CA SER A 108 5.76 16.97 -3.37
C SER A 108 5.12 15.61 -3.65
N GLU A 109 5.57 14.89 -4.68
CA GLU A 109 5.15 13.52 -4.96
C GLU A 109 5.73 12.57 -3.91
N ILE A 110 6.98 12.78 -3.49
CA ILE A 110 7.59 12.00 -2.41
C ILE A 110 6.94 12.28 -1.05
N ASP A 111 6.58 13.54 -0.78
CA ASP A 111 5.86 13.89 0.45
C ASP A 111 4.49 13.20 0.50
N LEU A 112 3.79 13.08 -0.64
CA LEU A 112 2.54 12.33 -0.73
C LEU A 112 2.72 10.85 -0.38
N ILE A 113 3.74 10.17 -0.93
CA ILE A 113 3.96 8.75 -0.59
C ILE A 113 4.34 8.58 0.88
N ILE A 114 5.10 9.51 1.45
CA ILE A 114 5.46 9.53 2.88
C ILE A 114 4.20 9.60 3.75
N VAL A 115 3.23 10.46 3.39
CA VAL A 115 1.96 10.56 4.10
C VAL A 115 1.16 9.26 4.00
N LEU A 116 1.13 8.61 2.81
CA LEU A 116 0.41 7.34 2.63
C LEU A 116 0.98 6.18 3.46
N VAL A 117 2.30 6.05 3.53
CA VAL A 117 2.96 4.92 4.21
C VAL A 117 3.26 5.21 5.68
N GLY A 118 3.02 6.43 6.14
CA GLY A 118 3.31 6.88 7.51
C GLY A 118 2.34 6.39 8.57
N THR A 119 1.26 5.67 8.19
CA THR A 119 0.25 5.13 9.10
C THR A 119 -0.66 4.12 8.40
N ASP A 120 -1.41 3.33 9.17
CA ASP A 120 -2.41 2.36 8.69
C ASP A 120 -3.80 2.66 9.29
N VAL A 121 -4.36 3.83 8.98
CA VAL A 121 -5.66 4.23 9.55
C VAL A 121 -6.78 3.25 9.16
N LEU A 122 -6.76 2.77 7.91
CA LEU A 122 -7.76 1.81 7.43
C LEU A 122 -7.66 0.47 8.17
N GLY A 123 -6.47 -0.09 8.32
CA GLY A 123 -6.29 -1.34 9.04
C GLY A 123 -6.63 -1.19 10.53
N LEU A 124 -6.28 -0.08 11.17
CA LEU A 124 -6.67 0.20 12.57
C LEU A 124 -8.20 0.25 12.72
N TYR A 125 -8.90 0.94 11.82
CA TYR A 125 -10.36 1.01 11.85
C TYR A 125 -11.02 -0.34 11.58
N MET A 126 -10.54 -1.08 10.57
CA MET A 126 -11.08 -2.40 10.24
C MET A 126 -10.94 -3.39 11.39
N GLN A 127 -9.85 -3.30 12.14
CA GLN A 127 -9.58 -4.10 13.34
C GLN A 127 -10.30 -3.61 14.60
N ASN A 128 -11.16 -2.58 14.53
CA ASN A 128 -11.83 -1.95 15.68
C ASN A 128 -10.88 -1.32 16.72
N LEU A 129 -9.66 -0.95 16.30
CA LEU A 129 -8.67 -0.32 17.20
C LEU A 129 -8.90 1.19 17.35
N ILE A 130 -9.64 1.79 16.41
CA ILE A 130 -10.07 3.18 16.46
C ILE A 130 -11.55 3.28 16.04
N SER A 131 -12.26 4.30 16.53
CA SER A 131 -13.64 4.60 16.12
C SER A 131 -13.69 5.16 14.69
N ILE A 132 -14.90 5.17 14.11
CA ILE A 132 -15.15 5.78 12.81
C ILE A 132 -14.86 7.29 12.82
N GLU A 133 -15.16 8.00 13.91
CA GLU A 133 -14.86 9.42 14.07
C GLU A 133 -13.35 9.67 14.07
N ASN A 134 -12.59 8.83 14.79
CA ASN A 134 -11.13 8.94 14.83
C ASN A 134 -10.52 8.62 13.45
N ALA A 135 -11.03 7.60 12.76
CA ALA A 135 -10.59 7.26 11.41
C ALA A 135 -10.87 8.41 10.43
N LYS A 136 -12.09 8.97 10.46
CA LYS A 136 -12.47 10.14 9.65
C LYS A 136 -11.54 11.32 9.88
N GLN A 137 -11.35 11.71 11.14
CA GLN A 137 -10.50 12.86 11.48
C GLN A 137 -9.05 12.67 11.03
N GLN A 138 -8.49 11.46 11.21
CA GLN A 138 -7.14 11.16 10.77
C GLN A 138 -7.01 11.18 9.24
N ILE A 139 -7.95 10.59 8.51
CA ILE A 139 -7.93 10.59 7.03
C ILE A 139 -8.04 12.02 6.49
N ILE A 140 -8.93 12.85 7.04
CA ILE A 140 -9.04 14.26 6.65
C ILE A 140 -7.72 15.01 6.91
N LYS A 141 -7.12 14.82 8.10
CA LYS A 141 -5.85 15.45 8.46
C LYS A 141 -4.71 15.03 7.54
N LEU A 142 -4.63 13.74 7.19
CA LEU A 142 -3.61 13.22 6.26
C LEU A 142 -3.84 13.78 4.85
N ALA A 143 -5.08 13.81 4.36
CA ALA A 143 -5.40 14.39 3.07
C ALA A 143 -4.98 15.87 2.99
N GLN A 144 -5.18 16.65 4.07
CA GLN A 144 -4.75 18.05 4.17
C GLN A 144 -3.24 18.26 4.13
N GLN A 145 -2.43 17.22 4.41
CA GLN A 145 -0.97 17.26 4.24
C GLN A 145 -0.55 17.06 2.78
N THR A 146 -1.50 16.73 1.91
CA THR A 146 -1.30 16.53 0.48
C THR A 146 -2.06 17.59 -0.32
N ASN A 147 -1.81 17.66 -1.62
CA ASN A 147 -2.60 18.49 -2.54
C ASN A 147 -3.83 17.76 -3.10
N LEU A 148 -4.31 16.70 -2.44
CA LEU A 148 -5.45 15.90 -2.90
C LEU A 148 -6.73 16.21 -2.12
N PRO A 149 -7.89 16.21 -2.77
CA PRO A 149 -9.17 16.12 -2.08
C PRO A 149 -9.25 14.86 -1.21
N VAL A 150 -10.01 14.92 -0.11
CA VAL A 150 -10.19 13.78 0.83
C VAL A 150 -10.63 12.52 0.09
N SER A 151 -11.56 12.63 -0.86
CA SER A 151 -12.03 11.49 -1.67
C SER A 151 -10.94 10.85 -2.52
N ALA A 152 -10.07 11.66 -3.14
CA ALA A 152 -8.95 11.19 -3.94
C ALA A 152 -7.88 10.52 -3.05
N PHE A 153 -7.55 11.13 -1.91
CA PHE A 153 -6.62 10.54 -0.95
C PHE A 153 -7.15 9.20 -0.40
N TYR A 154 -8.43 9.15 -0.02
CA TYR A 154 -9.09 7.93 0.44
C TYR A 154 -9.08 6.82 -0.61
N LYS A 155 -9.25 7.15 -1.89
CA LYS A 155 -9.11 6.19 -3.00
C LYS A 155 -7.71 5.57 -3.04
N LEU A 156 -6.65 6.36 -2.86
CA LEU A 156 -5.28 5.83 -2.79
C LEU A 156 -5.07 4.91 -1.59
N MET A 157 -5.53 5.32 -0.41
CA MET A 157 -5.48 4.49 0.79
C MET A 157 -6.21 3.16 0.57
N THR A 158 -7.36 3.20 -0.09
CA THR A 158 -8.19 2.01 -0.38
C THR A 158 -7.44 1.02 -1.26
N VAL A 159 -6.92 1.49 -2.40
CA VAL A 159 -6.16 0.63 -3.32
C VAL A 159 -4.93 0.07 -2.63
N TYR A 160 -4.20 0.90 -1.87
CA TYR A 160 -3.01 0.45 -1.13
C TYR A 160 -3.37 -0.62 -0.10
N TYR A 161 -4.36 -0.35 0.75
CA TYR A 161 -4.85 -1.27 1.77
C TYR A 161 -5.27 -2.62 1.17
N GLN A 162 -6.01 -2.61 0.07
CA GLN A 162 -6.43 -3.84 -0.61
C GLN A 162 -5.27 -4.62 -1.24
N CYS A 163 -4.25 -3.94 -1.75
CA CYS A 163 -3.05 -4.60 -2.24
C CYS A 163 -2.26 -5.24 -1.10
N ASP A 164 -2.08 -4.53 0.03
CA ASP A 164 -1.29 -5.01 1.16
C ASP A 164 -1.97 -6.21 1.85
N ILE A 165 -3.21 -6.06 2.32
CA ILE A 165 -3.91 -7.19 2.98
C ILE A 165 -4.21 -8.32 1.98
N GLY A 166 -4.43 -7.99 0.71
CA GLY A 166 -4.67 -8.94 -0.36
C GLY A 166 -3.47 -9.82 -0.65
N SER A 167 -2.25 -9.40 -0.30
CA SER A 167 -1.04 -10.22 -0.43
C SER A 167 -1.03 -11.45 0.48
N TYR A 168 -1.81 -11.45 1.56
CA TYR A 168 -1.96 -12.56 2.52
C TYR A 168 -3.11 -13.49 2.14
N THR A 169 -3.20 -13.83 0.85
CA THR A 169 -4.20 -14.73 0.28
C THR A 169 -3.54 -15.67 -0.74
N ALA A 170 -4.09 -16.86 -0.91
CA ALA A 170 -3.64 -17.85 -1.90
C ALA A 170 -3.74 -17.30 -3.32
N ASP A 171 -4.79 -16.52 -3.62
CA ASP A 171 -4.98 -15.87 -4.91
C ASP A 171 -3.81 -14.94 -5.31
N ALA A 172 -3.18 -14.29 -4.33
CA ALA A 172 -2.00 -13.46 -4.57
C ALA A 172 -0.70 -14.29 -4.71
N GLY A 173 -0.73 -15.60 -4.47
CA GLY A 173 0.44 -16.44 -4.28
C GLY A 173 1.06 -16.33 -2.88
N GLY A 174 0.30 -15.77 -1.94
CA GLY A 174 0.66 -15.63 -0.53
C GLY A 174 0.08 -16.74 0.35
N PHE A 175 0.18 -16.52 1.65
CA PHE A 175 -0.25 -17.45 2.69
C PHE A 175 -1.73 -17.20 2.95
N ALA A 176 -2.56 -18.24 2.81
CA ALA A 176 -4.01 -18.14 2.91
C ALA A 176 -4.47 -17.81 4.34
N TYR A 177 -4.40 -16.53 4.72
CA TYR A 177 -4.71 -16.06 6.08
C TYR A 177 -5.89 -15.08 6.10
N LEU A 178 -5.94 -14.17 5.12
CA LEU A 178 -6.94 -13.11 5.04
C LEU A 178 -8.00 -13.36 3.96
N GLU A 179 -8.22 -14.63 3.58
CA GLU A 179 -9.25 -15.02 2.59
C GLU A 179 -10.63 -14.46 2.95
N HIS A 180 -11.01 -14.53 4.22
CA HIS A 180 -12.31 -14.09 4.73
C HIS A 180 -12.60 -12.58 4.56
N ILE A 181 -11.60 -11.78 4.17
CA ILE A 181 -11.76 -10.33 3.94
C ILE A 181 -12.37 -10.03 2.57
N PHE A 182 -12.21 -10.91 1.57
CA PHE A 182 -12.61 -10.65 0.19
C PHE A 182 -13.69 -11.60 -0.31
N GLU A 183 -14.38 -11.18 -1.36
CA GLU A 183 -15.21 -12.07 -2.17
C GLU A 183 -14.38 -12.71 -3.30
N TYR A 184 -14.70 -13.96 -3.64
CA TYR A 184 -13.99 -14.73 -4.66
C TYR A 184 -14.95 -15.31 -5.69
N GLN A 185 -14.50 -15.32 -6.94
CA GLN A 185 -15.13 -16.03 -8.04
C GLN A 185 -14.05 -16.80 -8.81
N ASN A 186 -14.26 -18.10 -9.03
CA ASN A 186 -13.31 -18.98 -9.73
C ASN A 186 -11.88 -18.93 -9.14
N GLY A 187 -11.77 -18.79 -7.82
CA GLY A 187 -10.47 -18.74 -7.12
C GLY A 187 -9.73 -17.41 -7.23
N SER A 188 -10.32 -16.36 -7.83
CA SER A 188 -9.77 -15.01 -7.86
C SER A 188 -10.65 -14.01 -7.12
N LYS A 189 -10.06 -12.95 -6.58
CA LYS A 189 -10.83 -11.88 -5.92
C LYS A 189 -11.73 -11.19 -6.94
N VAL A 190 -12.93 -10.83 -6.53
CA VAL A 190 -13.89 -10.12 -7.38
C VAL A 190 -13.54 -8.63 -7.40
N PHE A 191 -13.33 -8.08 -8.59
CA PHE A 191 -13.14 -6.64 -8.81
C PHE A 191 -14.45 -5.98 -9.25
N ASP A 192 -14.87 -4.92 -8.57
CA ASP A 192 -16.02 -4.11 -8.94
C ASP A 192 -15.57 -2.92 -9.80
N PHE A 193 -15.94 -2.96 -11.08
CA PHE A 193 -15.59 -1.93 -12.06
C PHE A 193 -16.25 -0.57 -11.78
N ASN A 194 -17.41 -0.54 -11.12
CA ASN A 194 -18.10 0.70 -10.78
C ASN A 194 -17.44 1.38 -9.58
N LYS A 195 -17.07 0.59 -8.56
CA LYS A 195 -16.35 1.09 -7.38
C LYS A 195 -14.84 1.24 -7.60
N GLN A 196 -14.32 0.66 -8.68
CA GLN A 196 -12.89 0.58 -9.00
C GLN A 196 -12.05 0.00 -7.86
N ARG A 197 -12.57 -1.03 -7.19
CA ARG A 197 -11.90 -1.71 -6.08
C ARG A 197 -12.33 -3.16 -5.96
N LEU A 198 -11.59 -3.94 -5.18
CA LEU A 198 -11.98 -5.31 -4.87
C LEU A 198 -13.21 -5.32 -3.95
N ASN A 199 -14.06 -6.33 -4.11
CA ASN A 199 -15.16 -6.57 -3.19
C ASN A 199 -14.63 -7.14 -1.87
N PHE A 200 -15.01 -6.46 -0.79
CA PHE A 200 -14.86 -7.03 0.54
C PHE A 200 -16.01 -7.98 0.84
N SER A 201 -15.78 -8.91 1.75
CA SER A 201 -16.85 -9.71 2.34
C SER A 201 -17.85 -8.81 3.06
N HIS A 202 -19.10 -9.27 3.20
CA HIS A 202 -20.20 -8.47 3.72
C HIS A 202 -19.89 -7.69 5.02
N GLN A 203 -19.20 -8.34 5.97
CA GLN A 203 -18.83 -7.71 7.25
C GLN A 203 -17.85 -6.54 7.06
N PHE A 204 -16.82 -6.72 6.22
CA PHE A 204 -15.83 -5.70 5.94
C PHE A 204 -16.40 -4.58 5.05
N GLU A 205 -17.21 -4.95 4.05
CA GLU A 205 -17.86 -4.02 3.15
C GLU A 205 -18.78 -3.06 3.90
N THR A 206 -19.55 -3.55 4.87
CA THR A 206 -20.46 -2.72 5.68
C THR A 206 -19.69 -1.62 6.42
N LYS A 207 -18.61 -1.98 7.13
CA LYS A 207 -17.74 -1.02 7.82
C LYS A 207 -17.08 -0.05 6.84
N PHE A 208 -16.57 -0.56 5.73
CA PHE A 208 -15.88 0.25 4.74
C PHE A 208 -16.81 1.33 4.15
N VAL A 209 -18.02 0.93 3.74
CA VAL A 209 -19.03 1.85 3.21
C VAL A 209 -19.50 2.85 4.26
N GLU A 210 -19.57 2.46 5.53
CA GLU A 210 -19.90 3.39 6.62
C GLU A 210 -18.85 4.51 6.72
N LEU A 211 -17.56 4.15 6.80
CA LEU A 211 -16.47 5.14 6.82
C LEU A 211 -16.46 6.01 5.55
N GLU A 212 -16.59 5.40 4.37
CA GLU A 212 -16.63 6.11 3.09
C GLU A 212 -17.74 7.17 3.06
N LYS A 213 -18.95 6.84 3.52
CA LYS A 213 -20.06 7.81 3.62
C LYS A 213 -19.70 9.00 4.51
N THR A 214 -19.01 8.78 5.62
CA THR A 214 -18.64 9.89 6.51
C THR A 214 -17.59 10.84 5.92
N LEU A 215 -16.86 10.42 4.88
CA LEU A 215 -15.83 11.20 4.20
C LEU A 215 -16.35 11.92 2.96
N LEU A 216 -17.45 11.44 2.37
CA LEU A 216 -18.04 11.96 1.12
C LEU A 216 -19.30 12.81 1.33
N LEU A 217 -19.76 12.95 2.58
CA LEU A 217 -20.82 13.86 3.03
C LEU A 217 -20.23 15.08 3.72
#